data_AF-A0A3A3DW50-F1
#
_entry.id   AF-A0A3A3DW50-F1
#
_cell.length_a   1.000
_cell.length_b   1.000
_cell.length_c   1.000
_cell.angle_alpha   90.00
_cell.angle_beta   90.00
_cell.angle_gamma   90.00
#
_symmetry.space_group_name_H-M   'P 1'
#
loop_
_entity.id
_entity.type
_entity.pdbx_description
1 polymer ?
#
loop_
_entity_poly.entity_id
_entity_poly.type
_entity_poly.pdbx_seq_one_letter_code
_entity_poly.pdbx_strand_id
1 'polypeptide(L)'
;MAIRGKKLRTVRGNFDLSRTVVVGSPANPNIVYGYRFPSHPRRIKIGYSSRGLSRVAEQATAFPEKPIIEFVIHDRRARAIEGAFHRALRGQQADTIGTEWFDASWGDVLAVSPALRKASLAYSIVLGCKVVLSGLLGIAGLLVYPVLLALIAAMLAGAEIGPVWDNGQRYLGGLVTRAPSASLEMARHMIRLAVMRDVPGVIHVVALLPVPALMWCPFVRLRAQAF
;
A
#
# COMPACT_ATOMS: atom_id res chain seq x y z
N MET A 1 -25.98 -24.25 -11.14
CA MET A 1 -24.61 -24.75 -10.89
C MET A 1 -23.74 -23.66 -10.28
N ALA A 2 -23.48 -23.73 -8.98
CA ALA A 2 -22.69 -22.76 -8.23
C ALA A 2 -21.20 -23.12 -8.28
N ILE A 3 -20.47 -22.56 -9.25
CA ILE A 3 -18.99 -22.57 -9.29
C ILE A 3 -18.52 -21.12 -9.38
N ARG A 4 -18.60 -20.35 -8.29
CA ARG A 4 -18.15 -18.94 -8.29
C ARG A 4 -17.23 -18.51 -7.14
N GLY A 5 -17.06 -19.32 -6.09
CA GLY A 5 -16.24 -18.92 -4.94
C GLY A 5 -14.82 -19.51 -4.91
N LYS A 6 -14.66 -20.81 -5.23
CA LYS A 6 -13.40 -21.54 -4.97
C LYS A 6 -12.30 -21.29 -6.02
N LYS A 7 -12.62 -21.16 -7.32
CA LYS A 7 -11.61 -21.02 -8.39
C LYS A 7 -10.86 -19.68 -8.40
N LEU A 8 -11.48 -18.58 -7.97
CA LEU A 8 -10.79 -17.28 -7.90
C LEU A 8 -9.73 -17.23 -6.80
N ARG A 9 -9.85 -18.08 -5.76
CA ARG A 9 -8.93 -18.13 -4.62
C ARG A 9 -7.64 -18.91 -4.95
N THR A 10 -7.71 -19.94 -5.79
CA THR A 10 -6.54 -20.70 -6.27
C THR A 10 -5.70 -19.94 -7.30
N VAL A 11 -6.32 -19.09 -8.11
CA VAL A 11 -5.60 -18.31 -9.16
C VAL A 11 -4.70 -17.21 -8.57
N ARG A 12 -5.07 -16.63 -7.42
CA ARG A 12 -4.31 -15.55 -6.76
C ARG A 12 -2.91 -15.95 -6.25
N GLY A 13 -2.60 -17.26 -6.18
CA GLY A 13 -1.29 -17.74 -5.71
C GLY A 13 -0.21 -17.82 -6.80
N ASN A 14 -0.61 -17.75 -8.07
CA ASN A 14 0.26 -18.08 -9.22
C ASN A 14 0.91 -16.86 -9.87
N PHE A 15 0.61 -15.64 -9.43
CA PHE A 15 1.20 -14.41 -9.94
C PHE A 15 1.15 -13.31 -8.88
N ASP A 16 2.11 -12.38 -8.94
CA ASP A 16 2.19 -11.24 -8.02
C ASP A 16 1.35 -10.06 -8.56
N LEU A 17 0.48 -9.52 -7.69
CA LEU A 17 -0.37 -8.36 -7.97
C LEU A 17 0.01 -7.11 -7.14
N SER A 18 1.11 -7.16 -6.37
CA SER A 18 1.49 -6.14 -5.40
C SER A 18 1.65 -4.74 -6.00
N ARG A 19 2.02 -4.68 -7.29
CA ARG A 19 2.29 -3.44 -8.03
C ARG A 19 1.40 -3.26 -9.27
N THR A 20 0.33 -4.04 -9.40
CA THR A 20 -0.50 -4.00 -10.60
C THR A 20 -1.31 -2.72 -10.69
N VAL A 21 -1.18 -2.00 -11.81
CA VAL A 21 -2.06 -0.89 -12.17
C VAL A 21 -3.31 -1.46 -12.85
N VAL A 22 -4.46 -1.33 -12.19
CA VAL A 22 -5.75 -1.79 -12.73
C VAL A 22 -6.53 -0.59 -13.24
N VAL A 23 -6.97 -0.64 -14.50
CA VAL A 23 -7.78 0.39 -15.14
C VAL A 23 -9.13 -0.18 -15.52
N GLY A 24 -10.19 0.58 -15.26
CA GLY A 24 -11.56 0.21 -15.64
C GLY A 24 -12.21 -0.77 -14.66
N SER A 25 -13.40 -1.28 -15.06
CA SER A 25 -14.25 -2.06 -14.15
C SER A 25 -13.92 -3.55 -14.15
N PRO A 26 -13.63 -4.16 -12.98
CA PRO A 26 -13.43 -5.61 -12.85
C PRO A 26 -14.65 -6.45 -13.28
N ALA A 27 -15.84 -5.85 -13.40
CA ALA A 27 -17.02 -6.52 -13.92
C ALA A 27 -16.92 -6.85 -15.42
N ASN A 28 -16.04 -6.17 -16.15
CA ASN A 28 -15.78 -6.46 -17.56
C ASN A 28 -14.72 -7.58 -17.69
N PRO A 29 -15.06 -8.74 -18.27
CA PRO A 29 -14.14 -9.87 -18.36
C PRO A 29 -13.07 -9.70 -19.46
N ASN A 30 -13.27 -8.76 -20.38
CA ASN A 30 -12.33 -8.46 -21.45
C ASN A 30 -11.21 -7.58 -20.92
N ILE A 31 -9.99 -8.10 -20.94
CA ILE A 31 -8.81 -7.43 -20.43
C ILE A 31 -7.67 -7.39 -21.44
N VAL A 32 -6.88 -6.33 -21.38
CA VAL A 32 -5.49 -6.32 -21.81
C VAL A 32 -4.64 -6.36 -20.56
N TYR A 33 -3.64 -7.23 -20.52
CA TYR A 33 -2.74 -7.33 -19.38
C TYR A 33 -1.29 -7.27 -19.85
N GLY A 34 -0.43 -6.81 -18.94
CA GLY A 34 1.01 -6.90 -19.08
C GLY A 34 1.60 -7.63 -17.90
N TYR A 35 2.47 -8.62 -18.16
CA TYR A 35 3.24 -9.28 -17.10
C TYR A 35 4.69 -9.50 -17.51
N ARG A 36 5.55 -9.64 -16.52
CA ARG A 36 6.96 -9.99 -16.70
C ARG A 36 7.40 -11.06 -15.70
N PHE A 37 8.55 -11.66 -15.95
CA PHE A 37 9.22 -12.52 -14.99
C PHE A 37 10.30 -11.74 -14.23
N PRO A 38 10.47 -11.96 -12.91
CA PRO A 38 11.51 -11.32 -12.12
C PRO A 38 12.92 -11.43 -12.71
N SER A 39 13.30 -12.58 -13.27
CA SER A 39 14.59 -12.80 -13.95
C SER A 39 14.78 -11.97 -15.23
N HIS A 40 13.70 -11.50 -15.85
CA HIS A 40 13.74 -10.70 -17.07
C HIS A 40 12.97 -9.39 -16.89
N PRO A 41 13.49 -8.45 -16.08
CA PRO A 41 12.73 -7.28 -15.63
C PRO A 41 12.41 -6.28 -16.75
N ARG A 42 13.13 -6.31 -17.87
CA ARG A 42 12.92 -5.46 -19.04
C ARG A 42 12.05 -6.10 -20.12
N ARG A 43 11.60 -7.34 -19.90
CA ARG A 43 10.82 -8.09 -20.88
C ARG A 43 9.39 -8.26 -20.39
N ILE A 44 8.46 -7.67 -21.11
CA ILE A 44 7.04 -7.69 -20.79
C ILE A 44 6.27 -8.43 -21.87
N LYS A 45 5.38 -9.32 -21.44
CA LYS A 45 4.35 -9.89 -22.30
C LYS A 45 3.10 -9.06 -22.21
N ILE A 46 2.57 -8.64 -23.35
CA ILE A 46 1.30 -7.91 -23.44
C ILE A 46 0.31 -8.76 -24.22
N GLY A 47 -0.82 -9.08 -23.60
CA GLY A 47 -1.81 -9.97 -24.20
C GLY A 47 -3.25 -9.64 -23.83
N TYR A 48 -4.16 -10.14 -24.67
CA TYR A 48 -5.61 -10.10 -24.46
C TYR A 48 -6.15 -11.37 -23.82
N SER A 49 -7.17 -11.21 -22.97
CA SER A 49 -8.00 -12.31 -22.48
C SER A 49 -9.44 -11.88 -22.27
N SER A 50 -10.39 -12.70 -22.73
CA SER A 50 -11.82 -12.62 -22.36
C SER A 50 -12.16 -13.41 -21.10
N ARG A 51 -11.19 -14.13 -20.52
CA ARG A 51 -11.36 -14.96 -19.31
C ARG A 51 -10.75 -14.29 -18.09
N GLY A 52 -10.39 -13.01 -18.17
CA GLY A 52 -9.59 -12.33 -17.15
C GLY A 52 -8.19 -12.95 -17.01
N LEU A 53 -7.60 -12.81 -15.81
CA LEU A 53 -6.24 -13.27 -15.51
C LEU A 53 -6.11 -14.80 -15.34
N SER A 54 -7.18 -15.59 -15.44
CA SER A 54 -7.07 -17.06 -15.32
C SER A 54 -6.15 -17.65 -16.38
N ARG A 55 -6.17 -17.09 -17.60
CA ARG A 55 -5.27 -17.48 -18.70
C ARG A 55 -3.79 -17.26 -18.34
N VAL A 56 -3.48 -16.18 -17.61
CA VAL A 56 -2.11 -15.92 -17.16
C VAL A 56 -1.68 -16.94 -16.12
N ALA A 57 -2.56 -17.28 -15.17
CA ALA A 57 -2.29 -18.34 -14.20
C ALA A 57 -2.07 -19.72 -14.86
N GLU A 58 -2.86 -20.05 -15.90
CA GLU A 58 -2.70 -21.29 -16.68
C GLU A 58 -1.35 -21.33 -17.40
N GLN A 59 -0.89 -20.20 -17.93
CA GLN A 59 0.41 -20.11 -18.62
C GLN A 59 1.58 -20.05 -17.63
N ALA A 60 1.37 -19.45 -16.46
CA ALA A 60 2.39 -19.31 -15.42
C ALA A 60 2.85 -20.65 -14.86
N THR A 61 2.01 -21.70 -14.85
CA THR A 61 2.41 -23.03 -14.37
C THR A 61 3.52 -23.67 -15.20
N ALA A 62 3.76 -23.18 -16.42
CA ALA A 62 4.87 -23.64 -17.26
C ALA A 62 6.23 -23.02 -16.89
N PHE A 63 6.27 -22.08 -15.93
CA PHE A 63 7.48 -21.37 -15.54
C PHE A 63 7.78 -21.56 -14.05
N PRO A 64 9.07 -21.67 -13.66
CA PRO A 64 9.46 -21.85 -12.27
C PRO A 64 9.24 -20.59 -11.41
N GLU A 65 9.21 -19.41 -12.04
CA GLU A 65 9.02 -18.14 -11.38
C GLU A 65 7.57 -17.65 -11.46
N LYS A 66 7.11 -16.97 -10.41
CA LYS A 66 5.81 -16.30 -10.41
C LYS A 66 5.88 -15.03 -11.25
N PRO A 67 5.05 -14.87 -12.30
CA PRO A 67 5.01 -13.63 -13.05
C PRO A 67 4.46 -12.48 -12.21
N ILE A 68 5.00 -11.30 -12.43
CA ILE A 68 4.53 -10.04 -11.85
C ILE A 68 3.60 -9.40 -12.87
N ILE A 69 2.33 -9.20 -12.50
CA ILE A 69 1.38 -8.47 -13.34
C ILE A 69 1.62 -6.97 -13.15
N GLU A 70 2.10 -6.30 -14.19
CA GLU A 70 2.35 -4.85 -14.17
C GLU A 70 1.05 -4.07 -14.34
N PHE A 71 0.16 -4.53 -15.23
CA PHE A 71 -1.10 -3.84 -15.46
C PHE A 71 -2.23 -4.74 -15.96
N VAL A 72 -3.46 -4.26 -15.74
CA VAL A 72 -4.70 -4.83 -16.30
C VAL A 72 -5.63 -3.69 -16.72
N ILE A 73 -6.03 -3.66 -17.98
CA ILE A 73 -7.03 -2.72 -18.51
C ILE A 73 -8.30 -3.50 -18.83
N HIS A 74 -9.38 -3.22 -18.10
CA HIS A 74 -10.70 -3.78 -18.33
C HIS A 74 -11.49 -2.91 -19.33
N ASP A 75 -11.62 -3.36 -20.58
CA ASP A 75 -12.31 -2.60 -21.63
C ASP A 75 -12.95 -3.52 -22.68
N ARG A 76 -14.11 -3.13 -23.21
CA ARG A 76 -14.80 -3.88 -24.29
C ARG A 76 -13.96 -3.92 -25.58
N ARG A 77 -13.10 -2.92 -25.77
CA ARG A 77 -12.18 -2.76 -26.90
C ARG A 77 -10.81 -3.38 -26.63
N ALA A 78 -10.68 -4.28 -25.64
CA ALA A 78 -9.39 -4.83 -25.23
C ALA A 78 -8.55 -5.41 -26.38
N ARG A 79 -9.12 -6.14 -27.34
CA ARG A 79 -8.36 -6.61 -28.54
C ARG A 79 -7.76 -5.47 -29.36
N ALA A 80 -8.50 -4.37 -29.52
CA ALA A 80 -8.01 -3.20 -30.25
C ALA A 80 -6.88 -2.49 -29.48
N ILE A 81 -7.00 -2.44 -28.15
CA ILE A 81 -5.98 -1.88 -27.24
C ILE A 81 -4.70 -2.72 -27.29
N GLU A 82 -4.79 -4.06 -27.21
CA GLU A 82 -3.66 -4.97 -27.39
C GLU A 82 -2.98 -4.74 -28.74
N GLY A 83 -3.75 -4.71 -29.83
CA GLY A 83 -3.19 -4.43 -31.16
C GLY A 83 -2.51 -3.05 -31.25
N ALA A 84 -2.98 -2.05 -30.50
CA ALA A 84 -2.30 -0.76 -30.42
C ALA A 84 -0.96 -0.86 -29.69
N PHE A 85 -0.87 -1.62 -28.59
CA PHE A 85 0.40 -1.91 -27.93
C PHE A 85 1.39 -2.63 -28.85
N HIS A 86 0.95 -3.71 -29.50
CA HIS A 86 1.81 -4.48 -30.40
C HIS A 86 2.32 -3.65 -31.59
N ARG A 87 1.48 -2.76 -32.13
CA ARG A 87 1.91 -1.83 -33.19
C ARG A 87 2.91 -0.81 -32.67
N ALA A 88 2.66 -0.21 -31.51
CA ALA A 88 3.53 0.83 -30.96
C ALA A 88 4.88 0.29 -30.49
N LEU A 89 4.91 -0.94 -29.97
CA LEU A 89 6.12 -1.59 -29.45
C LEU A 89 6.79 -2.54 -30.46
N ARG A 90 6.37 -2.55 -31.73
CA ARG A 90 6.88 -3.49 -32.75
C ARG A 90 8.42 -3.45 -32.88
N GLY A 91 9.03 -2.26 -32.78
CA GLY A 91 10.48 -2.10 -32.84
C GLY A 91 11.23 -2.60 -31.60
N GLN A 92 10.52 -3.04 -30.56
CA GLN A 92 11.05 -3.57 -29.30
C GLN A 92 10.61 -5.03 -29.09
N GLN A 93 10.15 -5.73 -30.13
CA GLN A 93 9.70 -7.10 -30.00
C GLN A 93 10.88 -8.02 -29.61
N ALA A 94 10.69 -8.89 -28.63
CA ALA A 94 11.74 -9.80 -28.18
C ALA A 94 11.86 -10.99 -29.14
N ASP A 95 13.06 -11.22 -29.67
CA ASP A 95 13.30 -12.15 -30.79
C ASP A 95 12.99 -13.63 -30.48
N THR A 96 12.89 -14.02 -29.21
CA THR A 96 13.03 -15.42 -28.78
C THR A 96 11.79 -16.08 -28.19
N ILE A 97 10.72 -15.34 -27.88
CA ILE A 97 9.64 -15.85 -27.00
C ILE A 97 8.22 -15.69 -27.60
N GLY A 98 8.12 -15.14 -28.82
CA GLY A 98 6.86 -14.99 -29.55
C GLY A 98 6.42 -13.53 -29.72
N THR A 99 5.39 -13.31 -30.54
CA THR A 99 4.97 -11.97 -31.00
C THR A 99 4.37 -11.07 -29.94
N GLU A 100 4.06 -11.62 -28.78
CA GLU A 100 3.44 -10.95 -27.63
C GLU A 100 4.46 -10.46 -26.60
N TRP A 101 5.76 -10.68 -26.83
CA TRP A 101 6.85 -10.30 -25.91
C TRP A 101 7.63 -9.11 -26.45
N PHE A 102 7.92 -8.16 -25.55
CA PHE A 102 8.61 -6.93 -25.87
C PHE A 102 9.71 -6.67 -24.85
N ASP A 103 10.89 -6.25 -25.31
CA ASP A 103 11.98 -5.71 -24.48
C ASP A 103 11.70 -4.22 -24.19
N ALA A 104 10.62 -3.98 -23.44
CA ALA A 104 10.06 -2.67 -23.14
C ALA A 104 10.06 -2.38 -21.63
N SER A 105 10.41 -1.15 -21.25
CA SER A 105 10.31 -0.67 -19.88
C SER A 105 8.87 -0.28 -19.52
N TRP A 106 8.61 -0.08 -18.22
CA TRP A 106 7.33 0.47 -17.78
C TRP A 106 7.04 1.86 -18.39
N GLY A 107 8.09 2.68 -18.59
CA GLY A 107 7.97 3.98 -19.26
C GLY A 107 7.46 3.86 -20.69
N ASP A 108 7.96 2.87 -21.45
CA ASP A 108 7.51 2.59 -22.82
C ASP A 108 6.03 2.19 -22.84
N VAL A 109 5.63 1.31 -21.91
CA VAL A 109 4.22 0.89 -21.76
C VAL A 109 3.31 2.08 -21.43
N LEU A 110 3.73 2.94 -20.51
CA LEU A 110 3.00 4.15 -20.14
C LEU A 110 2.93 5.15 -21.30
N ALA A 111 3.95 5.23 -22.15
CA ALA A 111 3.95 6.11 -23.32
C ALA A 111 2.79 5.76 -24.27
N VAL A 112 2.54 4.46 -24.49
CA VAL A 112 1.51 3.94 -25.39
C VAL A 112 0.08 4.14 -24.87
N SER A 113 -0.14 4.04 -23.55
CA SER A 113 -1.48 4.08 -22.97
C SER A 113 -1.70 5.30 -22.05
N PRO A 114 -2.43 6.33 -22.52
CA PRO A 114 -2.83 7.46 -21.69
C PRO A 114 -3.62 7.04 -20.44
N ALA A 115 -4.42 5.97 -20.55
CA ALA A 115 -5.21 5.44 -19.46
C ALA A 115 -4.33 4.85 -18.35
N LEU A 116 -3.30 4.05 -18.71
CA LEU A 116 -2.32 3.54 -17.74
C LEU A 116 -1.52 4.67 -17.11
N ARG A 117 -1.12 5.69 -17.90
CA ARG A 117 -0.38 6.85 -17.39
C ARG A 117 -1.20 7.63 -16.35
N LYS A 118 -2.48 7.89 -16.63
CA LYS A 118 -3.39 8.55 -15.68
C LYS A 118 -3.57 7.73 -14.40
N ALA A 119 -3.77 6.41 -14.54
CA ALA A 119 -3.93 5.51 -13.41
C ALA A 119 -2.66 5.38 -12.56
N SER A 120 -1.48 5.30 -13.20
CA SER A 120 -0.19 5.25 -12.51
C SER A 120 0.10 6.55 -11.74
N LEU A 121 -0.25 7.70 -12.31
CA LEU A 121 -0.16 8.99 -11.61
C LEU A 121 -1.11 9.04 -10.40
N ALA A 122 -2.38 8.64 -10.58
CA ALA A 122 -3.35 8.59 -9.51
C ALA A 122 -2.90 7.67 -8.36
N TYR A 123 -2.34 6.49 -8.69
CA TYR A 123 -1.74 5.58 -7.72
C TYR A 123 -0.60 6.26 -6.94
N SER A 124 0.31 6.94 -7.65
CA SER A 124 1.46 7.61 -7.03
C SER A 124 1.03 8.73 -6.09
N ILE A 125 0.01 9.51 -6.47
CA ILE A 125 -0.57 10.56 -5.62
C ILE A 125 -1.20 9.94 -4.38
N VAL A 126 -2.04 8.92 -4.53
CA VAL A 126 -2.69 8.25 -3.39
C VAL A 126 -1.66 7.63 -2.45
N LEU A 127 -0.62 7.00 -2.98
CA LEU A 127 0.48 6.46 -2.18
C LEU A 127 1.22 7.57 -1.42
N GLY A 128 1.54 8.68 -2.10
CA GLY A 128 2.14 9.85 -1.48
C GLY A 128 1.29 10.41 -0.33
N CYS A 129 -0.02 10.60 -0.56
CA CYS A 129 -0.96 11.02 0.47
C CYS A 129 -1.00 10.05 1.66
N LYS A 130 -0.95 8.73 1.42
CA LYS A 130 -0.91 7.73 2.49
C LYS A 130 0.38 7.79 3.30
N VAL A 131 1.53 7.98 2.64
CA VAL A 131 2.83 8.14 3.32
C VAL A 131 2.83 9.40 4.18
N VAL A 132 2.37 10.52 3.64
CA VAL A 132 2.24 11.78 4.41
C VAL A 132 1.31 11.59 5.60
N LEU A 133 0.12 11.01 5.38
CA LEU A 133 -0.84 10.73 6.46
C LEU A 133 -0.26 9.78 7.52
N SER A 134 0.49 8.77 7.11
CA SER A 134 1.19 7.85 8.02
C SER A 134 2.19 8.59 8.90
N GLY A 135 3.00 9.48 8.32
CA GLY A 135 3.92 10.33 9.07
C GLY A 135 3.20 11.24 10.07
N LEU A 136 2.13 11.91 9.65
CA LEU A 136 1.31 12.77 10.52
C LEU A 136 0.69 11.98 11.68
N LEU A 137 0.17 10.78 11.41
CA LEU A 137 -0.39 9.90 12.43
C LEU A 137 0.68 9.35 13.40
N GLY A 138 1.89 9.08 12.92
CA GLY A 138 3.03 8.73 13.76
C GLY A 138 3.43 9.87 14.70
N ILE A 139 3.50 11.10 14.19
CA ILE A 139 3.74 12.30 15.00
C ILE A 139 2.63 12.47 16.04
N ALA A 140 1.36 12.34 15.66
CA ALA A 140 0.25 12.40 16.59
C ALA A 140 0.36 11.34 17.71
N GLY A 141 0.73 10.11 17.36
CA GLY A 141 0.99 9.05 18.34
C GLY A 141 2.12 9.41 19.32
N LEU A 142 3.23 9.98 18.82
CA LEU A 142 4.36 10.42 19.65
C LEU A 142 3.97 11.59 20.56
N LEU A 143 3.10 12.49 20.09
CA LEU A 143 2.60 13.59 20.91
C LEU A 143 1.72 13.07 22.06
N VAL A 144 0.98 11.98 21.86
CA VAL A 144 0.11 11.38 22.89
C VAL A 144 0.88 10.47 23.87
N TYR A 145 2.05 9.96 23.47
CA TYR A 145 2.88 9.04 24.28
C TYR A 145 3.13 9.50 25.74
N PRO A 146 3.55 10.75 26.03
CA PRO A 146 3.81 11.19 27.40
C PRO A 146 2.58 11.07 28.31
N VAL A 147 1.39 11.32 27.77
CA VAL A 147 0.12 11.23 28.49
C VAL A 147 -0.21 9.77 28.77
N LEU A 148 -0.12 8.90 27.76
CA LEU A 148 -0.40 7.46 27.93
C LEU A 148 0.56 6.83 28.92
N LEU A 149 1.85 7.15 28.84
CA LEU A 149 2.85 6.64 29.77
C LEU A 149 2.53 7.06 31.21
N ALA A 150 2.21 8.34 31.44
CA ALA A 150 1.88 8.84 32.77
C ALA A 150 0.59 8.22 33.33
N LEU A 151 -0.42 7.99 32.49
CA LEU A 151 -1.68 7.33 32.87
C LEU A 151 -1.45 5.86 33.23
N ILE A 152 -0.74 5.10 32.40
CA ILE A 152 -0.42 3.68 32.68
C ILE A 152 0.40 3.59 33.96
N ALA A 153 1.38 4.47 34.15
CA ALA A 153 2.17 4.54 35.39
C ALA A 153 1.31 4.81 36.62
N ALA A 154 0.34 5.71 36.53
CA ALA A 154 -0.58 5.99 37.63
C ALA A 154 -1.45 4.78 37.95
N MET A 155 -1.99 4.10 36.93
CA MET A 155 -2.80 2.89 37.10
C MET A 155 -2.02 1.76 37.77
N LEU A 156 -0.76 1.52 37.35
CA LEU A 156 0.09 0.47 37.93
C LEU A 156 0.48 0.77 39.38
N ALA A 157 0.65 2.05 39.73
CA ALA A 157 0.97 2.48 41.08
C ALA A 157 -0.26 2.60 42.00
N GLY A 158 -1.47 2.35 41.49
CA GLY A 158 -2.72 2.55 42.24
C GLY A 158 -3.00 4.02 42.58
N ALA A 159 -2.41 4.96 41.84
CA ALA A 159 -2.59 6.40 42.06
C ALA A 159 -3.85 6.93 41.36
N GLU A 160 -4.34 8.08 41.82
CA GLU A 160 -5.48 8.76 41.20
C GLU A 160 -5.18 9.18 39.75
N ILE A 161 -6.06 8.80 38.83
CA ILE A 161 -5.92 9.07 37.40
C ILE A 161 -6.32 10.52 37.06
N GLY A 162 -7.28 11.09 37.77
CA GLY A 162 -7.84 12.42 37.51
C GLY A 162 -6.78 13.52 37.36
N PRO A 163 -5.87 13.71 38.36
CA PRO A 163 -4.83 14.72 38.26
C PRO A 163 -3.86 14.52 37.08
N VAL A 164 -3.60 13.27 36.71
CA VAL A 164 -2.74 12.94 35.56
C VAL A 164 -3.45 13.26 34.24
N TRP A 165 -4.74 12.95 34.17
CA TRP A 165 -5.58 13.27 33.02
C TRP A 165 -5.70 14.79 32.81
N ASP A 166 -5.92 15.56 33.87
CA ASP A 166 -6.02 17.03 33.78
C ASP A 166 -4.72 17.68 33.28
N ASN A 167 -3.57 17.17 33.73
CA ASN A 167 -2.27 17.56 33.20
C ASN A 167 -2.12 17.16 31.73
N GLY A 168 -2.58 15.97 31.36
CA GLY A 168 -2.59 15.48 29.98
C GLY A 168 -3.45 16.34 29.05
N GLN A 169 -4.66 16.70 29.46
CA GLN A 169 -5.54 17.61 28.71
C GLN A 169 -4.92 18.99 28.54
N ARG A 170 -4.32 19.55 29.60
CA ARG A 170 -3.60 20.82 29.52
C ARG A 170 -2.42 20.75 28.56
N TYR A 171 -1.71 19.64 28.51
CA TYR A 171 -0.63 19.42 27.55
C TYR A 171 -1.17 19.33 26.12
N LEU A 172 -2.14 18.44 25.86
CA LEU A 172 -2.70 18.22 24.52
C LEU A 172 -3.36 19.49 23.95
N GLY A 173 -4.16 20.19 24.76
CA GLY A 173 -4.78 21.47 24.36
C GLY A 173 -3.77 22.61 24.19
N GLY A 174 -2.57 22.48 24.77
CA GLY A 174 -1.47 23.43 24.64
C GLY A 174 -0.56 23.22 23.44
N LEU A 175 -0.66 22.08 22.75
CA LEU A 175 0.30 21.67 21.71
C LEU A 175 0.41 22.67 20.55
N VAL A 176 -0.70 23.32 20.20
CA VAL A 176 -0.78 24.26 19.07
C VAL A 176 -0.72 25.73 19.52
N THR A 177 -1.05 25.99 20.79
CA THR A 177 -1.22 27.35 21.32
C THR A 177 -0.02 27.86 22.10
N ARG A 178 0.87 26.96 22.56
CA ARG A 178 2.07 27.31 23.34
C ARG A 178 3.34 27.21 22.49
N ALA A 179 4.39 27.88 22.98
CA ALA A 179 5.73 27.71 22.42
C ALA A 179 6.17 26.23 22.49
N PRO A 180 6.86 25.69 21.46
CA PRO A 180 7.29 24.30 21.43
C PRO A 180 8.13 23.88 22.64
N SER A 181 8.95 24.79 23.18
CA SER A 181 9.75 24.57 24.39
C SER A 181 8.88 24.25 25.61
N ALA A 182 7.81 25.01 25.83
CA ALA A 182 6.88 24.80 26.94
C ALA A 182 6.12 23.47 26.81
N SER A 183 5.70 23.11 25.59
CA SER A 183 5.09 21.80 25.32
C SER A 183 6.06 20.65 25.60
N LEU A 184 7.33 20.80 25.21
CA LEU A 184 8.37 19.79 25.46
C LEU A 184 8.68 19.64 26.95
N GLU A 185 8.69 20.73 27.71
CA GLU A 185 8.87 20.71 29.16
C GLU A 185 7.73 19.96 29.86
N MET A 186 6.48 20.19 29.45
CA MET A 186 5.33 19.44 29.96
C MET A 186 5.40 17.95 29.60
N ALA A 187 5.81 17.62 28.38
CA ALA A 187 6.05 16.23 27.98
C ALA A 187 7.12 15.56 28.87
N ARG A 188 8.25 16.23 29.08
CA ARG A 188 9.33 15.75 29.96
C ARG A 188 8.85 15.57 31.39
N HIS A 189 8.03 16.49 31.90
CA HIS A 189 7.45 16.39 33.23
C HIS A 189 6.58 15.13 33.37
N MET A 190 5.69 14.86 32.40
CA MET A 190 4.84 13.65 32.41
C MET A 190 5.66 12.35 32.31
N ILE A 191 6.72 12.35 31.49
CA ILE A 191 7.63 11.20 31.40
C ILE A 191 8.36 11.00 32.74
N ARG A 192 8.82 12.06 33.39
CA ARG A 192 9.45 11.99 34.72
C ARG A 192 8.48 11.46 35.79
N LEU A 193 7.21 11.84 35.75
CA LEU A 193 6.18 11.28 36.65
C LEU A 193 6.05 9.76 36.51
N ALA A 194 6.25 9.22 35.31
CA ALA A 194 6.31 7.78 35.11
C ALA A 194 7.61 7.16 35.62
N VAL A 195 8.76 7.79 35.37
CA VAL A 195 10.07 7.29 35.87
C VAL A 195 10.13 7.27 37.39
N MET A 196 9.59 8.29 38.08
CA MET A 196 9.52 8.33 39.55
C MET A 196 8.65 7.24 40.18
N ARG A 197 7.89 6.48 39.36
CA ARG A 197 7.04 5.37 39.79
C ARG A 197 7.65 4.01 39.45
N ASP A 198 8.96 3.94 39.19
CA ASP A 198 9.71 2.73 38.85
C ASP A 198 9.06 1.89 37.74
N VAL A 199 8.53 2.58 36.73
CA VAL A 199 7.79 1.95 35.64
C VAL A 199 8.74 1.03 34.84
N PRO A 200 8.41 -0.27 34.69
CA PRO A 200 9.26 -1.19 33.93
C PRO A 200 9.40 -0.77 32.47
N GLY A 201 10.56 -1.02 31.87
CA GLY A 201 10.83 -0.68 30.46
C GLY A 201 9.80 -1.23 29.46
N VAL A 202 9.15 -2.37 29.76
CA VAL A 202 8.08 -2.94 28.93
C VAL A 202 6.86 -2.01 28.80
N ILE A 203 6.58 -1.19 29.82
CA ILE A 203 5.46 -0.26 29.80
C ILE A 203 5.70 0.91 28.85
N HIS A 204 6.96 1.32 28.67
CA HIS A 204 7.31 2.29 27.62
C HIS A 204 7.02 1.72 26.22
N VAL A 205 7.29 0.44 26.00
CA VAL A 205 6.96 -0.25 24.74
C VAL A 205 5.45 -0.28 24.53
N VAL A 206 4.68 -0.63 25.56
CA VAL A 206 3.19 -0.63 25.50
C VAL A 206 2.64 0.76 25.21
N ALA A 207 3.14 1.80 25.88
CA ALA A 207 2.73 3.18 25.66
C ALA A 207 3.09 3.71 24.25
N LEU A 208 4.09 3.13 23.61
CA LEU A 208 4.50 3.47 22.23
C LEU A 208 3.74 2.68 21.16
N LEU A 209 3.06 1.56 21.47
CA LEU A 209 2.30 0.76 20.50
C LEU A 209 1.31 1.55 19.62
N PRO A 210 0.65 2.61 20.11
CA PRO A 210 -0.22 3.42 19.27
C PRO A 210 0.51 4.06 18.08
N VAL A 211 1.82 4.35 18.19
CA VAL A 211 2.60 4.97 17.12
C VAL A 211 2.64 4.10 15.85
N PRO A 212 3.21 2.86 15.88
CA PRO A 212 3.20 2.01 14.70
C PRO A 212 1.78 1.62 14.26
N ALA A 213 0.83 1.47 15.19
CA ALA A 213 -0.56 1.15 14.85
C ALA A 213 -1.23 2.27 14.04
N LEU A 214 -1.05 3.53 14.45
CA LEU A 214 -1.57 4.71 13.75
C LEU A 214 -0.85 4.91 12.41
N MET A 215 0.47 4.74 12.37
CA MET A 215 1.25 4.81 11.12
C MET A 215 0.80 3.76 10.10
N TRP A 216 0.33 2.59 10.55
CA TRP A 216 -0.16 1.53 9.68
C TRP A 216 -1.58 1.77 9.15
N CYS A 217 -2.39 2.58 9.84
CA CYS A 217 -3.80 2.80 9.53
C CYS A 217 -4.10 3.14 8.05
N PRO A 218 -3.34 4.04 7.37
CA PRO A 218 -3.56 4.35 5.95
C PRO A 218 -3.37 3.17 4.98
N PHE A 219 -2.71 2.09 5.43
CA PHE A 219 -2.35 0.93 4.63
C PHE A 219 -3.21 -0.32 4.90
N VAL A 220 -4.06 -0.32 5.94
CA VAL A 220 -4.91 -1.46 6.32
C VAL A 220 -5.85 -1.92 5.20
N ARG A 221 -6.15 -1.05 4.21
CA ARG A 221 -6.96 -1.38 3.02
C ARG A 221 -6.19 -1.21 1.71
N LEU A 222 -5.02 -1.83 1.59
CA LEU A 222 -4.37 -2.06 0.29
C LEU A 222 -5.15 -3.11 -0.52
N ARG A 223 -6.35 -2.76 -1.01
CA ARG A 223 -6.86 -3.44 -2.21
C ARG A 223 -6.09 -2.87 -3.41
N ALA A 224 -5.78 -3.71 -4.39
CA ALA A 224 -5.39 -3.24 -5.71
C ALA A 224 -6.45 -2.23 -6.16
N GLN A 225 -6.09 -0.95 -6.15
CA GLN A 225 -7.03 0.12 -6.47
C GLN A 225 -7.23 0.06 -7.98
N ALA A 226 -8.47 -0.17 -8.40
CA ALA A 226 -8.89 0.09 -9.78
C ALA A 226 -9.00 1.61 -9.93
N PHE A 227 -8.36 2.15 -10.97
CA PHE A 227 -8.33 3.57 -11.31
C PHE A 227 -9.05 3.85 -12.63
#